data_AF-A0A1I3I433-F1
#
_entry.id   AF-A0A1I3I433-F1
#
_cell.length_a   1.000
_cell.length_b   1.000
_cell.length_c   1.000
_cell.angle_alpha   90.00
_cell.angle_beta   90.00
_cell.angle_gamma   90.00
#
_symmetry.space_group_name_H-M   'P 1'
#
loop_
_entity.id
_entity.type
_entity.pdbx_description
1 polymer ?
#
loop_
_entity_poly.entity_id
_entity_poly.type
_entity_poly.pdbx_seq_one_letter_code
_entity_poly.pdbx_strand_id
1 'polypeptide(L)'
;MDVKVIFREAAKKLLSDFDISAQINHSGLTGTYREDAIKNFLKEGRLPSKFGIGSGEIVGPTSNISRQSDLVIYDRQNCPVLIFSDSIQIFPSEAVYGIIEVKSQLSKQKLIEGLENIASFKMIVPKGVVTQRNGIMTMSYEKSRPFGIIVAYSLSNNSLDSLVKNLTEYESTVDSDLWPNMIVVINEGIIWHSNSNLKTLVRSEDLNNTVYPTAIHFKQDTLFEFYLTLFDLLKSTDLGDINLRKYKDLPKQVGNHFITGHDRFVNRDNGTVSALNERFINRVFDYCQAVGKLTHRDILMLEFGRIPDGLGEEELKVPIYYYDPDNLPGLHQVEVPFSRDDKGQFTTTSRMRIPNCVITIDGEPYEFPQAYIEPEDLTIIPGKTPDEL
;
A
#
# COMPACT_ATOMS: atom_id res chain seq x y z
N MET A 1 -18.87 -30.19 -25.31
CA MET A 1 -18.13 -28.93 -25.53
C MET A 1 -16.81 -29.07 -24.78
N ASP A 2 -15.70 -29.06 -25.50
CA ASP A 2 -14.37 -29.21 -24.88
C ASP A 2 -13.83 -27.82 -24.52
N VAL A 3 -13.79 -27.51 -23.23
CA VAL A 3 -13.33 -26.21 -22.72
C VAL A 3 -11.86 -25.99 -23.06
N LYS A 4 -11.03 -27.04 -23.11
CA LYS A 4 -9.62 -26.90 -23.49
C LYS A 4 -9.46 -26.39 -24.90
N VAL A 5 -10.29 -26.87 -25.84
CA VAL A 5 -10.27 -26.39 -27.23
C VAL A 5 -10.56 -24.89 -27.32
N ILE A 6 -11.52 -24.39 -26.53
CA ILE A 6 -11.85 -22.95 -26.50
C ILE A 6 -10.64 -22.12 -26.04
N PHE A 7 -9.95 -22.56 -25.00
CA PHE A 7 -8.77 -21.87 -24.49
C PHE A 7 -7.57 -21.99 -25.45
N ARG A 8 -7.43 -23.09 -26.17
CA ARG A 8 -6.42 -23.22 -27.25
C ARG A 8 -6.67 -22.23 -28.37
N GLU A 9 -7.93 -22.05 -28.80
CA GLU A 9 -8.27 -21.04 -29.81
C GLU A 9 -8.08 -19.61 -29.30
N ALA A 10 -8.40 -19.35 -28.03
CA ALA A 10 -8.10 -18.06 -27.40
C ALA A 10 -6.59 -17.79 -27.33
N ALA A 11 -5.77 -18.81 -27.01
CA ALA A 11 -4.31 -18.69 -27.01
C ALA A 11 -3.76 -18.40 -28.42
N LYS A 12 -4.31 -19.05 -29.46
CA LYS A 12 -3.96 -18.74 -30.86
C LYS A 12 -4.32 -17.30 -31.22
N LYS A 13 -5.48 -16.81 -30.79
CA LYS A 13 -5.88 -15.41 -31.01
C LYS A 13 -4.89 -14.45 -30.34
N LEU A 14 -4.56 -14.68 -29.07
CA LEU A 14 -3.59 -13.86 -28.32
C LEU A 14 -2.21 -13.82 -29.01
N LEU A 15 -1.73 -14.96 -29.50
CA LEU A 15 -0.45 -15.04 -30.22
C LEU A 15 -0.53 -14.37 -31.59
N SER A 16 -1.65 -14.49 -32.31
CA SER A 16 -1.86 -13.79 -33.57
C SER A 16 -1.89 -12.28 -33.37
N ASP A 17 -2.58 -11.79 -32.33
CA ASP A 17 -2.61 -10.37 -31.97
C ASP A 17 -1.20 -9.87 -31.62
N PHE A 18 -0.42 -10.69 -30.92
CA PHE A 18 0.99 -10.43 -30.65
C PHE A 18 1.83 -10.34 -31.94
N ASP A 19 1.72 -11.29 -32.86
CA ASP A 19 2.48 -11.31 -34.11
C ASP A 19 2.14 -10.09 -35.00
N ILE A 20 0.87 -9.71 -35.06
CA ILE A 20 0.42 -8.49 -35.76
C ILE A 20 1.05 -7.25 -35.13
N SER A 21 1.01 -7.14 -33.80
CA SER A 21 1.60 -6.00 -33.09
C SER A 21 3.11 -5.88 -33.32
N ALA A 22 3.81 -7.00 -33.48
CA ALA A 22 5.25 -7.01 -33.74
C ALA A 22 5.63 -6.39 -35.10
N GLN A 23 4.67 -6.27 -36.04
CA GLN A 23 4.89 -5.63 -37.35
C GLN A 23 4.69 -4.11 -37.33
N ILE A 24 4.23 -3.53 -36.22
CA ILE A 24 3.94 -2.09 -36.11
C ILE A 24 5.18 -1.35 -35.58
N ASN A 25 5.70 -0.38 -36.33
CA ASN A 25 6.96 0.35 -36.03
C ASN A 25 6.86 1.45 -34.95
N HIS A 26 5.88 1.41 -34.05
CA HIS A 26 5.74 2.38 -32.96
C HIS A 26 5.87 1.70 -31.59
N SER A 27 7.08 1.71 -31.03
CA SER A 27 7.46 0.96 -29.81
C SER A 27 6.60 1.22 -28.57
N GLY A 28 6.01 2.42 -28.43
CA GLY A 28 5.09 2.73 -27.33
C GLY A 28 3.70 2.11 -27.50
N LEU A 29 3.15 2.13 -28.71
CA LEU A 29 1.82 1.57 -29.02
C LEU A 29 1.81 0.04 -29.00
N THR A 30 2.96 -0.58 -29.28
CA THR A 30 3.09 -2.04 -29.35
C THR A 30 3.08 -2.71 -27.97
N GLY A 31 3.61 -2.05 -26.93
CA GLY A 31 3.51 -2.51 -25.55
C GLY A 31 2.06 -2.50 -25.05
N THR A 32 1.40 -1.35 -25.17
CA THR A 32 -0.01 -1.17 -24.77
C THR A 32 -0.94 -2.16 -25.47
N TYR A 33 -0.76 -2.42 -26.76
CA TYR A 33 -1.58 -3.39 -27.49
C TYR A 33 -1.47 -4.82 -26.92
N ARG A 34 -0.27 -5.22 -26.48
CA ARG A 34 -0.01 -6.56 -25.92
C ARG A 34 -0.56 -6.71 -24.50
N GLU A 35 -0.49 -5.65 -23.72
CA GLU A 35 -1.13 -5.56 -22.40
C GLU A 35 -2.65 -5.63 -22.55
N ASP A 36 -3.20 -4.88 -23.50
CA ASP A 36 -4.62 -4.85 -23.81
C ASP A 36 -5.16 -6.21 -24.26
N ALA A 37 -4.37 -7.02 -24.98
CA ALA A 37 -4.80 -8.36 -25.39
C ALA A 37 -5.05 -9.30 -24.19
N ILE A 38 -4.11 -9.38 -23.22
CA ILE A 38 -4.32 -10.17 -21.98
C ILE A 38 -5.44 -9.56 -21.14
N LYS A 39 -5.47 -8.24 -21.01
CA LYS A 39 -6.49 -7.50 -20.26
C LYS A 39 -7.89 -7.75 -20.81
N ASN A 40 -8.07 -7.67 -22.13
CA ASN A 40 -9.34 -7.94 -22.80
C ASN A 40 -9.72 -9.41 -22.66
N PHE A 41 -8.77 -10.33 -22.83
CA PHE A 41 -9.03 -11.76 -22.58
C PHE A 41 -9.61 -11.98 -21.17
N LEU A 42 -9.02 -11.41 -20.13
CA LEU A 42 -9.52 -11.57 -18.76
C LEU A 42 -10.83 -10.81 -18.50
N LYS A 43 -10.98 -9.59 -19.05
CA LYS A 43 -12.12 -8.70 -18.81
C LYS A 43 -13.40 -9.13 -19.56
N GLU A 44 -13.28 -9.76 -20.71
CA GLU A 44 -14.41 -10.21 -21.55
C GLU A 44 -15.12 -11.46 -20.98
N GLY A 45 -15.70 -11.32 -19.78
CA GLY A 45 -16.55 -12.34 -19.16
C GLY A 45 -15.83 -13.53 -18.54
N ARG A 46 -14.49 -13.47 -18.43
CA ARG A 46 -13.69 -14.55 -17.81
C ARG A 46 -13.45 -14.31 -16.33
N LEU A 47 -13.54 -13.07 -15.85
CA LEU A 47 -13.54 -12.77 -14.42
C LEU A 47 -14.93 -12.31 -13.93
N PRO A 48 -15.35 -12.71 -12.72
CA PRO A 48 -16.50 -12.13 -12.05
C PRO A 48 -16.43 -10.60 -11.97
N SER A 49 -17.58 -9.93 -12.05
CA SER A 49 -17.68 -8.46 -12.12
C SER A 49 -17.12 -7.72 -10.90
N LYS A 50 -16.90 -8.42 -9.77
CA LYS A 50 -16.22 -7.87 -8.60
C LYS A 50 -14.75 -7.55 -8.85
N PHE A 51 -14.11 -8.26 -9.78
CA PHE A 51 -12.71 -8.06 -10.13
C PHE A 51 -12.62 -7.02 -11.25
N GLY A 52 -12.03 -5.87 -10.93
CA GLY A 52 -11.61 -4.89 -11.92
C GLY A 52 -10.21 -5.22 -12.44
N ILE A 53 -9.95 -4.86 -13.69
CA ILE A 53 -8.61 -4.87 -14.28
C ILE A 53 -8.32 -3.48 -14.81
N GLY A 54 -7.22 -2.90 -14.36
CA GLY A 54 -6.71 -1.60 -14.80
C GLY A 54 -5.20 -1.62 -14.96
N SER A 55 -4.63 -0.48 -15.33
CA SER A 55 -3.19 -0.30 -15.52
C SER A 55 -2.80 0.97 -14.79
N GLY A 56 -1.73 0.96 -14.01
CA GLY A 56 -1.38 2.11 -13.18
C GLY A 56 -0.52 1.78 -11.97
N GLU A 57 -0.55 2.67 -10.98
CA GLU A 57 0.31 2.62 -9.79
C GLU A 57 -0.51 2.25 -8.56
N ILE A 58 0.14 1.60 -7.60
CA ILE A 58 -0.44 1.23 -6.32
C ILE A 58 0.15 2.13 -5.24
N VAL A 59 -0.71 2.79 -4.46
CA VAL A 59 -0.33 3.59 -3.29
C VAL A 59 -0.57 2.79 -2.01
N GLY A 60 0.45 2.73 -1.15
CA GLY A 60 0.36 2.09 0.14
C GLY A 60 -0.08 3.04 1.26
N PRO A 61 -0.26 2.49 2.48
CA PRO A 61 -0.75 3.25 3.62
C PRO A 61 0.29 4.20 4.23
N THR A 62 1.52 4.24 3.73
CA THR A 62 2.62 5.11 4.22
C THR A 62 3.16 6.05 3.14
N SER A 63 2.31 6.46 2.21
CA SER A 63 2.65 7.31 1.05
C SER A 63 3.66 6.71 0.05
N ASN A 64 4.02 5.44 0.20
CA ASN A 64 4.84 4.73 -0.77
C ASN A 64 4.02 4.39 -2.02
N ILE A 65 4.64 4.52 -3.19
CA ILE A 65 4.01 4.28 -4.50
C ILE A 65 4.80 3.20 -5.23
N SER A 66 4.09 2.27 -5.88
CA SER A 66 4.70 1.24 -6.71
C SER A 66 5.21 1.82 -8.02
N ARG A 67 6.06 1.07 -8.73
CA ARG A 67 6.22 1.34 -10.16
C ARG A 67 4.88 1.06 -10.86
N GLN A 68 4.72 1.57 -12.07
CA GLN A 68 3.57 1.24 -12.91
C GLN A 68 3.50 -0.28 -13.14
N SER A 69 2.31 -0.85 -12.97
CA SER A 69 2.00 -2.23 -13.28
C SER A 69 1.12 -2.31 -14.53
N ASP A 70 1.45 -3.27 -15.40
CA ASP A 70 0.78 -3.48 -16.69
C ASP A 70 -0.71 -3.81 -16.46
N LEU A 71 -0.98 -4.76 -15.55
CA LEU A 71 -2.33 -5.10 -15.12
C LEU A 71 -2.41 -5.17 -13.59
N VAL A 72 -3.33 -4.40 -13.01
CA VAL A 72 -3.71 -4.42 -11.60
C VAL A 72 -5.09 -5.05 -11.48
N ILE A 73 -5.21 -6.13 -10.71
CA ILE A 73 -6.50 -6.76 -10.40
C ILE A 73 -6.97 -6.26 -9.04
N TYR A 74 -8.11 -5.58 -9.01
CA TYR A 74 -8.62 -4.89 -7.82
C TYR A 74 -10.09 -5.19 -7.53
N ASP A 75 -10.55 -4.90 -6.31
CA ASP A 75 -11.95 -4.98 -5.93
C ASP A 75 -12.74 -3.77 -6.48
N ARG A 76 -13.38 -3.97 -7.63
CA ARG A 76 -14.19 -2.96 -8.32
C ARG A 76 -15.51 -2.67 -7.61
N GLN A 77 -16.01 -3.61 -6.82
CA GLN A 77 -17.31 -3.47 -6.16
C GLN A 77 -17.21 -2.66 -4.87
N ASN A 78 -16.15 -2.88 -4.08
CA ASN A 78 -16.00 -2.27 -2.77
C ASN A 78 -15.01 -1.10 -2.75
N CYS A 79 -14.19 -0.93 -3.79
CA CYS A 79 -13.22 0.16 -3.84
C CYS A 79 -13.20 0.91 -5.17
N PRO A 80 -13.49 2.22 -5.19
CA PRO A 80 -13.21 3.05 -6.35
C PRO A 80 -11.69 3.25 -6.53
N VAL A 81 -11.27 3.38 -7.79
CA VAL A 81 -9.93 3.87 -8.13
C VAL A 81 -9.77 5.31 -7.63
N LEU A 82 -8.68 5.63 -6.93
CA LEU A 82 -8.49 6.93 -6.27
C LEU A 82 -8.31 8.07 -7.28
N ILE A 83 -7.55 7.82 -8.35
CA ILE A 83 -7.42 8.73 -9.49
C ILE A 83 -7.77 7.95 -10.74
N PHE A 84 -8.72 8.48 -11.50
CA PHE A 84 -9.11 7.95 -12.79
C PHE A 84 -8.83 9.01 -13.87
N SER A 85 -7.69 8.87 -14.55
CA SER A 85 -7.44 9.58 -15.80
C SER A 85 -7.37 8.59 -16.96
N ASP A 86 -7.44 9.10 -18.20
CA ASP A 86 -7.27 8.29 -19.40
C ASP A 86 -5.85 7.72 -19.53
N SER A 87 -4.87 8.23 -18.76
CA SER A 87 -3.46 7.85 -18.85
C SER A 87 -2.94 6.97 -17.71
N ILE A 88 -3.30 7.25 -16.44
CA ILE A 88 -2.78 6.54 -15.27
C ILE A 88 -3.86 6.40 -14.19
N GLN A 89 -4.05 5.18 -13.69
CA GLN A 89 -4.93 4.89 -12.56
C GLN A 89 -4.11 4.74 -11.27
N ILE A 90 -4.66 5.21 -10.15
CA ILE A 90 -4.04 5.01 -8.82
C ILE A 90 -4.94 4.12 -7.96
N PHE A 91 -4.39 3.01 -7.48
CA PHE A 91 -5.08 2.02 -6.68
C PHE A 91 -4.59 2.05 -5.23
N PRO A 92 -5.49 2.08 -4.23
CA PRO A 92 -5.08 1.86 -2.85
C PRO A 92 -4.68 0.40 -2.67
N SER A 93 -3.56 0.16 -2.00
CA SER A 93 -2.99 -1.18 -1.81
C SER A 93 -3.96 -2.19 -1.18
N GLU A 94 -4.89 -1.75 -0.31
CA GLU A 94 -5.88 -2.61 0.32
C GLU A 94 -6.95 -3.12 -0.64
N ALA A 95 -7.10 -2.50 -1.81
CA ALA A 95 -8.07 -2.92 -2.82
C ALA A 95 -7.48 -3.84 -3.89
N VAL A 96 -6.17 -4.11 -3.87
CA VAL A 96 -5.47 -4.83 -4.93
C VAL A 96 -5.29 -6.30 -4.54
N TYR A 97 -5.87 -7.21 -5.33
CA TYR A 97 -5.67 -8.65 -5.18
C TYR A 97 -4.28 -9.08 -5.64
N GLY A 98 -3.79 -8.43 -6.70
CA GLY A 98 -2.46 -8.70 -7.23
C GLY A 98 -2.20 -8.01 -8.56
N ILE A 99 -1.00 -8.21 -9.08
CA ILE A 99 -0.55 -7.63 -10.35
C ILE A 99 -0.13 -8.72 -11.35
N ILE A 100 -0.24 -8.39 -12.64
CA ILE A 100 0.29 -9.20 -13.74
C ILE A 100 1.23 -8.33 -14.58
N GLU A 101 2.48 -8.75 -14.68
CA GLU A 101 3.53 -8.17 -15.51
C GLU A 101 3.54 -8.87 -16.87
N VAL A 102 3.31 -8.13 -17.96
CA VAL A 102 3.23 -8.68 -19.32
C VAL A 102 4.53 -8.42 -20.06
N LYS A 103 5.20 -9.48 -20.49
CA LYS A 103 6.45 -9.41 -21.26
C LYS A 103 6.27 -10.02 -22.64
N SER A 104 6.79 -9.34 -23.65
CA SER A 104 6.71 -9.83 -25.03
C SER A 104 7.51 -11.12 -25.24
N GLN A 105 8.74 -11.10 -24.74
CA GLN A 105 9.66 -12.21 -24.79
C GLN A 105 10.39 -12.31 -23.45
N LEU A 106 10.41 -13.49 -22.83
CA LEU A 106 10.93 -13.67 -21.48
C LEU A 106 12.40 -14.13 -21.49
N SER A 107 13.31 -13.15 -21.48
CA SER A 107 14.74 -13.36 -21.22
C SER A 107 15.06 -13.35 -19.73
N LYS A 108 16.31 -13.69 -19.34
CA LYS A 108 16.78 -13.54 -17.94
C LYS A 108 16.55 -12.12 -17.45
N GLN A 109 16.94 -11.12 -18.22
CA GLN A 109 16.78 -9.72 -17.86
C GLN A 109 15.31 -9.34 -17.64
N LYS A 110 14.42 -9.72 -18.56
CA LYS A 110 12.98 -9.41 -18.45
C LYS A 110 12.29 -10.17 -17.32
N LEU A 111 12.77 -11.37 -16.99
CA LEU A 111 12.36 -12.07 -15.79
C LEU A 111 12.72 -11.24 -14.55
N ILE A 112 13.99 -10.87 -14.35
CA ILE A 112 14.42 -10.11 -13.17
C ILE A 112 13.68 -8.77 -13.04
N GLU A 113 13.50 -8.02 -14.14
CA GLU A 113 12.71 -6.77 -14.15
C GLU A 113 11.28 -6.99 -13.62
N GLY A 114 10.61 -8.07 -14.05
CA GLY A 114 9.27 -8.41 -13.57
C GLY A 114 9.26 -8.85 -12.10
N LEU A 115 10.26 -9.62 -11.66
CA LEU A 115 10.40 -10.05 -10.28
C LEU A 115 10.60 -8.87 -9.33
N GLU A 116 11.47 -7.93 -9.70
CA GLU A 116 11.69 -6.71 -8.93
C GLU A 116 10.44 -5.83 -8.85
N ASN A 117 9.64 -5.77 -9.93
CA ASN A 117 8.37 -5.02 -9.89
C ASN A 117 7.37 -5.66 -8.92
N ILE A 118 7.24 -6.99 -8.98
CA ILE A 118 6.41 -7.76 -8.06
C ILE A 118 6.88 -7.57 -6.61
N ALA A 119 8.18 -7.67 -6.35
CA ALA A 119 8.74 -7.46 -5.02
C ALA A 119 8.46 -6.03 -4.51
N SER A 120 8.65 -5.02 -5.35
CA SER A 120 8.35 -3.62 -5.03
C SER A 120 6.88 -3.42 -4.66
N PHE A 121 5.95 -3.98 -5.45
CA PHE A 121 4.52 -3.96 -5.14
C PHE A 121 4.20 -4.67 -3.82
N LYS A 122 4.72 -5.87 -3.61
CA LYS A 122 4.46 -6.66 -2.40
C LYS A 122 5.03 -6.03 -1.13
N MET A 123 6.12 -5.25 -1.23
CA MET A 123 6.64 -4.46 -0.10
C MET A 123 5.72 -3.31 0.32
N ILE A 124 4.94 -2.77 -0.62
CA ILE A 124 4.04 -1.64 -0.36
C ILE A 124 2.84 -2.06 0.47
N VAL A 125 2.39 -3.30 0.28
CA VAL A 125 1.27 -3.86 1.06
C VAL A 125 1.83 -4.38 2.39
N PRO A 126 1.54 -3.75 3.53
CA PRO A 126 2.06 -4.23 4.80
C PRO A 126 1.47 -5.59 5.16
N LYS A 127 2.25 -6.40 5.87
CA LYS A 127 1.69 -7.53 6.60
C LYS A 127 0.70 -7.00 7.64
N GLY A 128 -0.39 -7.70 7.83
CA GLY A 128 -1.43 -7.26 8.75
C GLY A 128 -2.31 -8.41 9.19
N VAL A 129 -3.28 -8.09 10.03
CA VAL A 129 -4.28 -9.03 10.53
C VAL A 129 -5.64 -8.54 10.07
N VAL A 130 -6.44 -9.44 9.50
CA VAL A 130 -7.84 -9.21 9.19
C VAL A 130 -8.66 -9.74 10.35
N THR A 131 -9.53 -8.89 10.89
CA THR A 131 -10.44 -9.25 11.97
C THR A 131 -11.85 -9.34 11.42
N GLN A 132 -12.46 -10.53 11.49
CA GLN A 132 -13.84 -10.74 11.09
C GLN A 132 -14.71 -11.06 12.30
N ARG A 133 -15.87 -10.40 12.38
CA ARG A 133 -16.88 -10.69 13.40
C ARG A 133 -17.89 -11.69 12.85
N ASN A 134 -17.91 -12.88 13.43
CA ASN A 134 -18.89 -13.92 13.12
C ASN A 134 -19.88 -14.04 14.30
N GLY A 135 -20.93 -13.20 14.27
CA GLY A 135 -21.90 -13.09 15.36
C GLY A 135 -21.30 -12.46 16.62
N ILE A 136 -21.23 -13.24 17.71
CA ILE A 136 -20.68 -12.79 19.00
C ILE A 136 -19.15 -12.99 19.06
N MET A 137 -18.58 -13.82 18.19
CA MET A 137 -17.15 -14.08 18.16
C MET A 137 -16.43 -13.17 17.16
N THR A 138 -15.25 -12.73 17.57
CA THR A 138 -14.31 -12.00 16.72
C THR A 138 -13.11 -12.91 16.45
N MET A 139 -12.83 -13.19 15.18
CA MET A 139 -11.70 -13.99 14.76
C MET A 139 -10.70 -13.12 13.99
N SER A 140 -9.42 -13.35 14.23
CA SER A 140 -8.32 -12.60 13.62
C SER A 140 -7.41 -13.58 12.87
N TYR A 141 -7.10 -13.27 11.62
CA TYR A 141 -6.25 -14.07 10.74
C TYR A 141 -5.23 -13.18 10.07
N GLU A 142 -4.09 -13.72 9.66
CA GLU A 142 -3.14 -12.97 8.85
C GLU A 142 -3.78 -12.55 7.52
N LYS A 143 -3.59 -11.28 7.16
CA LYS A 143 -4.06 -10.72 5.90
C LYS A 143 -3.35 -11.42 4.75
N SER A 144 -4.11 -11.86 3.75
CA SER A 144 -3.53 -12.47 2.57
C SER A 144 -2.57 -11.52 1.88
N ARG A 145 -1.44 -12.05 1.45
CA ARG A 145 -0.47 -11.31 0.65
C ARG A 145 -1.02 -11.23 -0.78
N PRO A 146 -0.94 -10.06 -1.44
CA PRO A 146 -1.39 -9.96 -2.81
C PRO A 146 -0.49 -10.80 -3.73
N PHE A 147 -1.03 -11.30 -4.83
CA PHE A 147 -0.26 -12.10 -5.77
C PHE A 147 0.51 -11.25 -6.79
N GLY A 148 1.59 -11.80 -7.33
CA GLY A 148 2.32 -11.25 -8.46
C GLY A 148 2.56 -12.33 -9.51
N ILE A 149 2.22 -12.05 -10.76
CA ILE A 149 2.33 -13.00 -11.87
C ILE A 149 3.13 -12.35 -13.00
N ILE A 150 3.98 -13.12 -13.67
CA ILE A 150 4.58 -12.72 -14.94
C ILE A 150 3.93 -13.53 -16.06
N VAL A 151 3.45 -12.87 -17.12
CA VAL A 151 2.93 -13.53 -18.33
C VAL A 151 3.77 -13.11 -19.51
N ALA A 152 4.22 -14.07 -20.31
CA ALA A 152 4.94 -13.81 -21.54
C ALA A 152 4.40 -14.58 -22.74
N TYR A 153 4.49 -13.96 -23.93
CA TYR A 153 4.04 -14.58 -25.18
C TYR A 153 5.03 -15.61 -25.74
N SER A 154 6.33 -15.46 -25.44
CA SER A 154 7.38 -16.33 -25.96
C SER A 154 8.62 -16.37 -25.07
N LEU A 155 9.45 -17.39 -25.26
CA LEU A 155 10.82 -17.43 -24.74
C LEU A 155 11.77 -16.64 -25.67
N SER A 156 12.89 -16.20 -25.10
CA SER A 156 14.03 -15.71 -25.87
C SER A 156 14.91 -16.88 -26.33
N ASN A 157 16.22 -16.70 -26.37
CA ASN A 157 17.17 -17.80 -26.60
C ASN A 157 17.41 -18.60 -25.31
N ASN A 158 16.33 -19.03 -24.65
CA ASN A 158 16.35 -19.69 -23.34
C ASN A 158 15.21 -20.73 -23.22
N SER A 159 15.18 -21.46 -22.11
CA SER A 159 14.16 -22.49 -21.79
C SER A 159 13.48 -22.22 -20.45
N LEU A 160 12.34 -22.89 -20.19
CA LEU A 160 11.72 -22.86 -18.86
C LEU A 160 12.71 -23.34 -17.77
N ASP A 161 13.49 -24.39 -18.01
CA ASP A 161 14.50 -24.87 -17.07
C ASP A 161 15.57 -23.81 -16.74
N SER A 162 15.99 -23.04 -17.74
CA SER A 162 16.94 -21.95 -17.52
C SER A 162 16.32 -20.81 -16.72
N LEU A 163 15.02 -20.53 -16.91
CA LEU A 163 14.28 -19.55 -16.13
C LEU A 163 14.08 -20.01 -14.69
N VAL A 164 13.83 -21.30 -14.45
CA VAL A 164 13.79 -21.91 -13.11
C VAL A 164 15.12 -21.65 -12.39
N LYS A 165 16.26 -21.89 -13.03
CA LYS A 165 17.58 -21.60 -12.43
C LYS A 165 17.77 -20.13 -12.08
N ASN A 166 17.36 -19.22 -12.98
CA ASN A 166 17.43 -17.78 -12.74
C ASN A 166 16.51 -17.35 -11.59
N LEU A 167 15.31 -17.94 -11.49
CA LEU A 167 14.38 -17.69 -10.41
C LEU A 167 14.96 -18.18 -9.07
N THR A 168 15.52 -19.39 -9.01
CA THR A 168 16.19 -19.90 -7.81
C THR A 168 17.34 -19.00 -7.35
N GLU A 169 18.15 -18.49 -8.29
CA GLU A 169 19.23 -17.54 -7.97
C GLU A 169 18.67 -16.26 -7.35
N TYR A 170 17.63 -15.67 -7.95
CA TYR A 170 16.97 -14.48 -7.43
C TYR A 170 16.37 -14.71 -6.04
N GLU A 171 15.60 -15.79 -5.88
CA GLU A 171 14.91 -16.16 -4.64
C GLU A 171 15.86 -16.42 -3.48
N SER A 172 17.11 -16.81 -3.74
CA SER A 172 18.12 -16.96 -2.68
C SER A 172 18.53 -15.65 -2.01
N THR A 173 18.19 -14.51 -2.60
CA THR A 173 18.56 -13.17 -2.11
C THR A 173 17.36 -12.32 -1.68
N VAL A 174 16.15 -12.83 -1.83
CA VAL A 174 14.90 -12.10 -1.63
C VAL A 174 13.99 -12.88 -0.69
N ASP A 175 13.34 -12.18 0.24
CA ASP A 175 12.37 -12.79 1.16
C ASP A 175 11.23 -13.49 0.41
N SER A 176 10.83 -14.68 0.87
CA SER A 176 9.79 -15.49 0.24
C SER A 176 8.42 -14.81 0.14
N ASP A 177 8.15 -13.83 1.00
CA ASP A 177 6.93 -13.02 0.93
C ASP A 177 6.87 -12.08 -0.28
N LEU A 178 7.98 -11.93 -1.00
CA LEU A 178 8.12 -11.08 -2.17
C LEU A 178 8.24 -11.88 -3.48
N TRP A 179 8.30 -13.22 -3.40
CA TRP A 179 8.41 -14.09 -4.57
C TRP A 179 7.16 -14.02 -5.45
N PRO A 180 7.29 -14.28 -6.77
CA PRO A 180 6.15 -14.38 -7.67
C PRO A 180 5.31 -15.62 -7.33
N ASN A 181 4.02 -15.56 -7.64
CA ASN A 181 3.10 -16.68 -7.45
C ASN A 181 3.10 -17.64 -8.65
N MET A 182 3.40 -17.10 -9.84
CA MET A 182 3.40 -17.86 -11.09
C MET A 182 4.12 -17.10 -12.21
N ILE A 183 4.86 -17.82 -13.05
CA ILE A 183 5.42 -17.29 -14.30
C ILE A 183 4.88 -18.12 -15.45
N VAL A 184 4.21 -17.47 -16.39
CA VAL A 184 3.52 -18.11 -17.52
C VAL A 184 4.23 -17.74 -18.81
N VAL A 185 4.51 -18.75 -19.64
CA VAL A 185 4.92 -18.52 -21.03
C VAL A 185 3.94 -19.23 -21.95
N ILE A 186 3.11 -18.45 -22.66
CA ILE A 186 2.02 -18.94 -23.51
C ILE A 186 2.56 -19.96 -24.51
N ASN A 187 1.81 -21.06 -24.70
CA ASN A 187 2.19 -22.21 -25.53
C ASN A 187 3.47 -22.95 -25.13
N GLU A 188 4.11 -22.60 -24.01
CA GLU A 188 5.27 -23.33 -23.48
C GLU A 188 4.96 -24.05 -22.17
N GLY A 189 4.61 -23.30 -21.14
CA GLY A 189 4.38 -23.85 -19.81
C GLY A 189 4.36 -22.81 -18.71
N ILE A 190 4.34 -23.30 -17.48
CA ILE A 190 4.22 -22.48 -16.27
C ILE A 190 5.30 -22.88 -15.27
N ILE A 191 5.89 -21.88 -14.61
CA ILE A 191 6.78 -22.08 -13.46
C ILE A 191 6.00 -21.73 -12.19
N TRP A 192 5.98 -22.67 -11.25
CA TRP A 192 5.37 -22.58 -9.93
C TRP A 192 6.34 -23.08 -8.87
N HIS A 193 6.02 -22.85 -7.60
CA HIS A 193 6.72 -23.50 -6.51
C HIS A 193 6.10 -24.86 -6.20
N SER A 194 6.94 -25.82 -5.87
CA SER A 194 6.54 -27.15 -5.39
C SER A 194 7.28 -27.49 -4.11
N ASN A 195 6.63 -28.26 -3.25
CA ASN A 195 7.29 -28.81 -2.06
C ASN A 195 7.98 -30.16 -2.37
N SER A 196 8.60 -30.75 -1.35
CA SER A 196 9.26 -32.06 -1.46
C SER A 196 8.35 -33.21 -1.89
N ASN A 197 7.02 -33.07 -1.72
CA ASN A 197 6.02 -34.05 -2.15
C ASN A 197 5.48 -33.78 -3.56
N LEU A 198 6.12 -32.91 -4.34
CA LEU A 198 5.68 -32.50 -5.68
C LEU A 198 4.30 -31.84 -5.71
N LYS A 199 3.83 -31.32 -4.56
CA LYS A 199 2.59 -30.55 -4.50
C LYS A 199 2.89 -29.12 -4.94
N THR A 200 2.18 -28.67 -5.98
CA THR A 200 2.17 -27.27 -6.41
C THR A 200 1.58 -26.36 -5.35
N LEU A 201 2.24 -25.22 -5.12
CA LEU A 201 1.84 -24.17 -4.20
C LEU A 201 1.86 -22.84 -4.94
N VAL A 202 0.77 -22.08 -4.84
CA VAL A 202 0.58 -20.83 -5.61
C VAL A 202 0.29 -19.63 -4.72
N ARG A 203 -0.23 -19.85 -3.51
CA ARG A 203 -0.54 -18.77 -2.57
C ARG A 203 0.74 -18.26 -1.95
N SER A 204 0.83 -16.95 -1.74
CA SER A 204 2.02 -16.35 -1.14
C SER A 204 2.29 -16.85 0.28
N GLU A 205 1.25 -17.20 1.04
CA GLU A 205 1.42 -17.76 2.39
C GLU A 205 2.04 -19.16 2.39
N ASP A 206 1.97 -19.88 1.27
CA ASP A 206 2.55 -21.21 1.12
C ASP A 206 4.01 -21.15 0.63
N LEU A 207 4.49 -19.97 0.20
CA LEU A 207 5.85 -19.78 -0.31
C LEU A 207 6.84 -19.52 0.83
N ASN A 208 7.85 -20.36 0.94
CA ASN A 208 8.88 -20.29 1.98
C ASN A 208 10.15 -21.03 1.53
N ASN A 209 11.19 -21.02 2.36
CA ASN A 209 12.49 -21.61 2.03
C ASN A 209 12.50 -23.15 1.87
N THR A 210 11.37 -23.85 2.05
CA THR A 210 11.26 -25.30 1.85
C THR A 210 10.66 -25.69 0.49
N VAL A 211 10.17 -24.71 -0.28
CA VAL A 211 9.64 -24.92 -1.63
C VAL A 211 10.68 -24.49 -2.67
N TYR A 212 10.54 -25.01 -3.89
CA TYR A 212 11.45 -24.70 -4.98
C TYR A 212 10.70 -24.52 -6.30
N PRO A 213 11.17 -23.64 -7.19
CA PRO A 213 10.52 -23.43 -8.47
C PRO A 213 10.65 -24.67 -9.36
N THR A 214 9.58 -25.00 -10.07
CA THR A 214 9.45 -26.15 -10.97
C THR A 214 8.69 -25.70 -12.22
N ALA A 215 9.16 -26.13 -13.39
CA ALA A 215 8.49 -25.88 -14.66
C ALA A 215 7.60 -27.06 -15.06
N ILE A 216 6.36 -26.77 -15.50
CA ILE A 216 5.46 -27.74 -16.11
C ILE A 216 5.12 -27.29 -17.53
N HIS A 217 5.36 -28.16 -18.50
CA HIS A 217 5.14 -27.89 -19.92
C HIS A 217 3.72 -28.24 -20.36
N PHE A 218 2.78 -27.30 -20.19
CA PHE A 218 1.40 -27.47 -20.64
C PHE A 218 1.19 -27.22 -22.13
N LYS A 219 2.18 -26.63 -22.82
CA LYS A 219 2.11 -26.34 -24.25
C LYS A 219 0.82 -25.57 -24.59
N GLN A 220 -0.01 -26.08 -25.50
CA GLN A 220 -1.22 -25.39 -25.95
C GLN A 220 -2.28 -25.20 -24.82
N ASP A 221 -2.16 -25.93 -23.72
CA ASP A 221 -3.05 -25.80 -22.56
C ASP A 221 -2.58 -24.76 -21.54
N THR A 222 -1.42 -24.12 -21.74
CA THR A 222 -0.84 -23.16 -20.78
C THR A 222 -1.80 -22.02 -20.41
N LEU A 223 -2.54 -21.46 -21.38
CA LEU A 223 -3.49 -20.37 -21.09
C LEU A 223 -4.64 -20.82 -20.19
N PHE A 224 -5.08 -22.07 -20.35
CA PHE A 224 -6.16 -22.62 -19.54
C PHE A 224 -5.70 -22.83 -18.10
N GLU A 225 -4.52 -23.42 -17.90
CA GLU A 225 -3.94 -23.61 -16.56
C GLU A 225 -3.64 -22.26 -15.88
N PHE A 226 -3.11 -21.28 -16.61
CA PHE A 226 -2.97 -19.91 -16.11
C PHE A 226 -4.29 -19.35 -15.57
N TYR A 227 -5.38 -19.49 -16.35
CA TYR A 227 -6.70 -18.99 -15.98
C TYR A 227 -7.25 -19.68 -14.72
N LEU A 228 -7.14 -21.01 -14.64
CA LEU A 228 -7.58 -21.77 -13.47
C LEU A 228 -6.83 -21.33 -12.22
N THR A 229 -5.50 -21.24 -12.30
CA THR A 229 -4.66 -20.83 -11.17
C THR A 229 -4.89 -19.37 -10.77
N LEU A 230 -5.08 -18.47 -11.74
CA LEU A 230 -5.44 -17.08 -11.44
C LEU A 230 -6.77 -17.02 -10.67
N PHE A 231 -7.76 -17.82 -11.07
CA PHE A 231 -9.05 -17.86 -10.38
C PHE A 231 -8.93 -18.40 -8.96
N ASP A 232 -8.11 -19.43 -8.74
CA ASP A 232 -7.82 -19.96 -7.41
C ASP A 232 -7.15 -18.91 -6.51
N LEU A 233 -6.17 -18.17 -7.05
CA LEU A 233 -5.54 -17.04 -6.35
C LEU A 233 -6.58 -16.00 -5.96
N LEU A 234 -7.38 -15.52 -6.93
CA LEU A 234 -8.42 -14.52 -6.70
C LEU A 234 -9.48 -14.94 -5.68
N LYS A 235 -9.79 -16.24 -5.61
CA LYS A 235 -10.72 -16.79 -4.62
C LYS A 235 -10.09 -16.88 -3.23
N SER A 236 -8.79 -17.15 -3.16
CA SER A 236 -8.07 -17.36 -1.90
C SER A 236 -7.55 -16.08 -1.23
N THR A 237 -7.39 -14.99 -1.99
CA THR A 237 -6.90 -13.71 -1.47
C THR A 237 -8.01 -12.94 -0.76
N ASP A 238 -7.88 -12.77 0.56
CA ASP A 238 -8.73 -11.89 1.37
C ASP A 238 -8.07 -10.51 1.55
N LEU A 239 -8.75 -9.47 1.09
CA LEU A 239 -8.29 -8.08 1.20
C LEU A 239 -8.52 -7.48 2.59
N GLY A 240 -9.41 -8.08 3.39
CA GLY A 240 -9.90 -7.52 4.63
C GLY A 240 -10.70 -6.22 4.43
N ASP A 241 -10.85 -5.44 5.50
CA ASP A 241 -11.59 -4.19 5.46
C ASP A 241 -10.80 -3.08 4.75
N ILE A 242 -11.41 -2.50 3.72
CA ILE A 242 -10.86 -1.37 2.98
C ILE A 242 -11.24 -0.07 3.70
N ASN A 243 -10.25 0.63 4.26
CA ASN A 243 -10.44 1.91 4.93
C ASN A 243 -9.80 3.06 4.15
N LEU A 244 -10.58 3.64 3.22
CA LEU A 244 -10.11 4.75 2.39
C LEU A 244 -9.88 6.06 3.16
N ARG A 245 -10.40 6.21 4.39
CA ARG A 245 -10.16 7.43 5.18
C ARG A 245 -8.68 7.61 5.52
N LYS A 246 -7.90 6.53 5.55
CA LYS A 246 -6.45 6.56 5.75
C LYS A 246 -5.73 7.31 4.62
N TYR A 247 -6.30 7.32 3.41
CA TYR A 247 -5.73 8.00 2.25
C TYR A 247 -6.02 9.51 2.22
N LYS A 248 -6.80 10.03 3.17
CA LYS A 248 -7.04 11.48 3.30
C LYS A 248 -5.77 12.23 3.75
N ASP A 249 -5.00 11.61 4.64
CA ASP A 249 -3.76 12.15 5.17
C ASP A 249 -2.79 10.99 5.38
N LEU A 250 -2.07 10.63 4.31
CA LEU A 250 -1.12 9.53 4.38
C LEU A 250 0.11 9.95 5.19
N PRO A 251 0.61 9.09 6.10
CA PRO A 251 1.85 9.31 6.81
C PRO A 251 3.00 9.60 5.85
N LYS A 252 3.80 10.62 6.17
CA LYS A 252 5.03 10.96 5.45
C LYS A 252 6.23 10.55 6.28
N GLN A 253 7.27 10.07 5.62
CA GLN A 253 8.52 9.75 6.30
C GLN A 253 9.27 11.02 6.68
N VAL A 254 9.58 11.17 7.97
CA VAL A 254 10.45 12.23 8.49
C VAL A 254 11.48 11.56 9.40
N GLY A 255 12.75 11.60 8.98
CA GLY A 255 13.79 10.79 9.60
C GLY A 255 13.43 9.29 9.55
N ASN A 256 13.36 8.67 10.73
CA ASN A 256 13.04 7.25 10.89
C ASN A 256 11.55 6.96 11.14
N HIS A 257 10.71 7.99 11.18
CA HIS A 257 9.31 7.87 11.59
C HIS A 257 8.34 8.19 10.44
N PHE A 258 7.16 7.57 10.47
CA PHE A 258 6.04 7.90 9.59
C PHE A 258 5.01 8.75 10.33
N ILE A 259 4.73 9.95 9.81
CA ILE A 259 4.04 10.99 10.58
C ILE A 259 2.88 11.62 9.80
N THR A 260 1.75 11.81 10.47
CA THR A 260 0.59 12.59 9.98
C THR A 260 0.31 13.80 10.87
N GLY A 261 -0.43 14.79 10.35
CA GLY A 261 -0.82 15.99 11.10
C GLY A 261 0.31 17.00 11.36
N HIS A 262 1.56 16.69 11.03
CA HIS A 262 2.72 17.54 11.32
C HIS A 262 2.90 18.71 10.34
N ASP A 263 2.14 18.80 9.25
CA ASP A 263 2.40 19.66 8.09
C ASP A 263 1.31 20.74 7.88
N ARG A 264 0.73 21.22 9.00
CA ARG A 264 -0.49 22.05 9.02
C ARG A 264 -0.31 23.40 9.73
N PHE A 265 0.93 23.83 9.95
CA PHE A 265 1.23 25.04 10.72
C PHE A 265 1.23 26.27 9.82
N VAL A 266 0.19 27.09 9.93
CA VAL A 266 0.03 28.29 9.08
C VAL A 266 0.65 29.51 9.76
N ASN A 267 1.58 30.15 9.08
CA ASN A 267 1.98 31.51 9.42
C ASN A 267 0.92 32.48 8.91
N ARG A 268 0.22 33.14 9.83
CA ARG A 268 -0.91 34.03 9.49
C ARG A 268 -0.50 35.35 8.85
N ASP A 269 0.77 35.75 8.95
CA ASP A 269 1.24 37.03 8.41
C ASP A 269 1.54 36.95 6.91
N ASN A 270 2.08 35.82 6.45
CA ASN A 270 2.50 35.63 5.06
C ASN A 270 1.77 34.46 4.36
N GLY A 271 0.90 33.74 5.07
CA GLY A 271 0.14 32.60 4.55
C GLY A 271 0.96 31.34 4.28
N THR A 272 2.23 31.27 4.70
CA THR A 272 3.06 30.08 4.44
C THR A 272 2.66 28.94 5.36
N VAL A 273 2.60 27.72 4.81
CA VAL A 273 2.40 26.49 5.59
C VAL A 273 3.76 25.87 5.90
N SER A 274 3.95 25.44 7.14
CA SER A 274 5.15 24.77 7.64
C SER A 274 4.82 23.40 8.22
N ALA A 275 5.85 22.55 8.25
CA ALA A 275 5.85 21.26 8.91
C ALA A 275 6.78 21.25 10.12
N LEU A 276 6.46 20.45 11.14
CA LEU A 276 7.41 20.13 12.22
C LEU A 276 8.57 19.34 11.64
N ASN A 277 9.79 19.74 11.99
CA ASN A 277 11.00 19.09 11.50
C ASN A 277 11.39 17.87 12.33
N GLU A 278 12.33 17.08 11.78
CA GLU A 278 12.82 15.85 12.39
C GLU A 278 13.34 16.05 13.83
N ARG A 279 14.00 17.19 14.10
CA ARG A 279 14.53 17.50 15.44
C ARG A 279 13.41 17.59 16.47
N PHE A 280 12.33 18.31 16.16
CA PHE A 280 11.18 18.44 17.06
C PHE A 280 10.50 17.09 17.29
N ILE A 281 10.28 16.36 16.20
CA ILE A 281 9.65 15.04 16.22
C ILE A 281 10.43 14.09 17.13
N ASN A 282 11.74 13.97 16.95
CA ASN A 282 12.57 13.09 17.76
C ASN A 282 12.56 13.52 19.23
N ARG A 283 12.59 14.84 19.50
CA ARG A 283 12.49 15.39 20.86
C ARG A 283 11.19 14.98 21.57
N VAL A 284 10.06 15.04 20.87
CA VAL A 284 8.75 14.61 21.40
C VAL A 284 8.72 13.09 21.59
N PHE A 285 9.17 12.34 20.58
CA PHE A 285 9.20 10.88 20.59
C PHE A 285 10.03 10.34 21.76
N ASP A 286 11.28 10.76 21.88
CA ASP A 286 12.23 10.24 22.88
C ASP A 286 11.73 10.49 24.32
N TYR A 287 11.22 11.69 24.59
CA TYR A 287 10.65 12.01 25.90
C TYR A 287 9.44 11.13 26.21
N CYS A 288 8.50 11.02 25.28
CA CYS A 288 7.26 10.27 25.48
C CYS A 288 7.53 8.77 25.64
N GLN A 289 8.51 8.21 24.91
CA GLN A 289 8.91 6.83 25.08
C GLN A 289 9.53 6.57 26.47
N ALA A 290 10.25 7.55 27.03
CA ALA A 290 10.81 7.45 28.37
C ALA A 290 9.77 7.57 29.49
N VAL A 291 8.75 8.43 29.31
CA VAL A 291 7.73 8.71 30.34
C VAL A 291 6.54 7.75 30.28
N GLY A 292 6.18 7.28 29.09
CA GLY A 292 5.02 6.44 28.85
C GLY A 292 3.76 7.23 28.47
N LYS A 293 2.62 6.52 28.42
CA LYS A 293 1.33 7.08 28.03
C LYS A 293 0.53 7.55 29.25
N LEU A 294 -0.23 8.61 29.06
CA LEU A 294 -1.30 9.05 29.98
C LEU A 294 -2.66 8.66 29.39
N THR A 295 -3.68 8.55 30.24
CA THR A 295 -5.05 8.43 29.70
C THR A 295 -5.52 9.81 29.21
N HIS A 296 -6.41 9.83 28.22
CA HIS A 296 -7.02 11.09 27.78
C HIS A 296 -7.68 11.85 28.95
N ARG A 297 -8.25 11.13 29.92
CA ARG A 297 -8.73 11.71 31.18
C ARG A 297 -7.65 12.48 31.93
N ASP A 298 -6.47 11.89 32.11
CA ASP A 298 -5.37 12.52 32.84
C ASP A 298 -4.93 13.82 32.15
N ILE A 299 -4.83 13.79 30.81
CA ILE A 299 -4.46 14.95 30.00
C ILE A 299 -5.49 16.07 30.17
N LEU A 300 -6.79 15.78 30.04
CA LEU A 300 -7.86 16.77 30.23
C LEU A 300 -7.86 17.38 31.63
N MET A 301 -7.55 16.57 32.66
CA MET A 301 -7.39 17.08 34.02
C MET A 301 -6.18 18.02 34.14
N LEU A 302 -5.05 17.70 33.50
CA LEU A 302 -3.88 18.57 33.45
C LEU A 302 -4.16 19.89 32.72
N GLU A 303 -4.93 19.85 31.63
CA GLU A 303 -5.26 21.02 30.81
C GLU A 303 -6.33 21.90 31.46
N PHE A 304 -7.48 21.33 31.82
CA PHE A 304 -8.67 22.08 32.21
C PHE A 304 -8.99 22.01 33.71
N GLY A 305 -8.34 21.12 34.46
CA GLY A 305 -8.66 20.86 35.87
C GLY A 305 -10.00 20.13 36.06
N ARG A 306 -10.66 19.76 34.97
CA ARG A 306 -11.95 19.06 34.91
C ARG A 306 -12.09 18.34 33.58
N ILE A 307 -13.03 17.40 33.52
CA ILE A 307 -13.43 16.75 32.27
C ILE A 307 -14.55 17.59 31.63
N PRO A 308 -14.40 18.07 30.37
CA PRO A 308 -15.49 18.74 29.65
C PRO A 308 -16.72 17.84 29.47
N ASP A 309 -17.91 18.45 29.45
CA ASP A 309 -19.16 17.73 29.24
C ASP A 309 -19.24 17.12 27.83
N GLY A 310 -19.84 15.93 27.72
CA GLY A 310 -20.14 15.27 26.44
C GLY A 310 -19.14 14.19 25.98
N LEU A 311 -18.11 13.90 26.77
CA LEU A 311 -17.13 12.84 26.48
C LEU A 311 -17.57 11.47 27.05
N GLY A 312 -17.37 10.41 26.26
CA GLY A 312 -17.70 9.04 26.67
C GLY A 312 -16.61 8.38 27.53
N GLU A 313 -16.98 7.46 28.42
CA GLU A 313 -16.00 6.75 29.29
C GLU A 313 -14.94 5.95 28.53
N GLU A 314 -15.23 5.49 27.31
CA GLU A 314 -14.24 4.78 26.49
C GLU A 314 -13.21 5.75 25.86
N GLU A 315 -13.63 6.96 25.47
CA GLU A 315 -12.71 8.00 24.96
C GLU A 315 -11.73 8.46 26.04
N LEU A 316 -12.20 8.54 27.28
CA LEU A 316 -11.41 8.95 28.44
C LEU A 316 -10.29 7.96 28.80
N LYS A 317 -10.44 6.67 28.42
CA LYS A 317 -9.46 5.62 28.72
C LYS A 317 -8.40 5.46 27.62
N VAL A 318 -8.52 6.16 26.50
CA VAL A 318 -7.58 6.05 25.39
C VAL A 318 -6.18 6.46 25.88
N PRO A 319 -5.17 5.59 25.74
CA PRO A 319 -3.81 5.91 26.14
C PRO A 319 -3.13 6.74 25.04
N ILE A 320 -2.57 7.89 25.42
CA ILE A 320 -1.97 8.88 24.53
C ILE A 320 -0.56 9.24 25.04
N TYR A 321 0.41 9.39 24.13
CA TYR A 321 1.70 9.95 24.49
C TYR A 321 1.58 11.46 24.65
N TYR A 322 1.98 11.99 25.80
CA TYR A 322 1.81 13.40 26.13
C TYR A 322 3.17 14.04 26.45
N TYR A 323 3.57 15.04 25.66
CA TYR A 323 4.84 15.75 25.84
C TYR A 323 4.64 17.06 26.59
N ASP A 324 5.11 17.10 27.83
CA ASP A 324 5.06 18.28 28.71
C ASP A 324 6.25 18.25 29.70
N PRO A 325 7.50 18.33 29.21
CA PRO A 325 8.70 18.23 30.05
C PRO A 325 8.79 19.31 31.13
N ASP A 326 8.19 20.48 30.90
CA ASP A 326 8.29 21.62 31.81
C ASP A 326 7.10 21.71 32.78
N ASN A 327 6.13 20.78 32.69
CA ASN A 327 4.89 20.80 33.47
C ASN A 327 4.16 22.14 33.37
N LEU A 328 3.87 22.58 32.14
CA LEU A 328 3.22 23.87 31.89
C LEU A 328 1.89 23.99 32.66
N PRO A 329 1.48 25.21 33.06
CA PRO A 329 0.21 25.38 33.75
C PRO A 329 -0.97 24.98 32.84
N GLY A 330 -2.00 24.38 33.41
CA GLY A 330 -3.30 24.22 32.76
C GLY A 330 -4.06 25.56 32.68
N LEU A 331 -5.09 25.61 31.83
CA LEU A 331 -5.97 26.77 31.67
C LEU A 331 -6.53 27.27 33.00
N HIS A 332 -6.94 26.34 33.86
CA HIS A 332 -7.50 26.60 35.18
C HIS A 332 -6.52 27.22 36.18
N GLN A 333 -5.23 27.25 35.85
CA GLN A 333 -4.15 27.78 36.69
C GLN A 333 -3.65 29.15 36.20
N VAL A 334 -4.17 29.67 35.08
CA VAL A 334 -3.79 30.96 34.52
C VAL A 334 -4.97 31.93 34.67
N GLU A 335 -4.76 33.01 35.42
CA GLU A 335 -5.82 33.97 35.80
C GLU A 335 -6.43 34.68 34.59
N VAL A 336 -5.59 35.12 33.64
CA VAL A 336 -6.02 35.75 32.38
C VAL A 336 -5.35 35.00 31.23
N PRO A 337 -5.91 33.89 30.75
CA PRO A 337 -5.21 32.98 29.84
C PRO A 337 -5.13 33.48 28.39
N PHE A 338 -6.07 34.34 27.99
CA PHE A 338 -6.15 34.85 26.63
C PHE A 338 -6.14 36.37 26.62
N SER A 339 -5.48 36.94 25.62
CA SER A 339 -5.50 38.37 25.29
C SER A 339 -5.73 38.57 23.80
N ARG A 340 -5.90 39.81 23.37
CA ARG A 340 -5.93 40.16 21.95
C ARG A 340 -4.63 40.84 21.56
N ASP A 341 -4.04 40.39 20.46
CA ASP A 341 -2.90 41.06 19.85
C ASP A 341 -3.31 42.39 19.17
N ASP A 342 -2.33 43.13 18.64
CA ASP A 342 -2.54 44.41 17.94
C ASP A 342 -3.45 44.29 16.70
N LYS A 343 -3.68 43.07 16.21
CA LYS A 343 -4.57 42.76 15.08
C LYS A 343 -5.95 42.25 15.57
N GLY A 344 -6.21 42.27 16.88
CA GLY A 344 -7.45 41.86 17.49
C GLY A 344 -7.65 40.34 17.61
N GLN A 345 -6.62 39.54 17.34
CA GLN A 345 -6.66 38.07 17.38
C GLN A 345 -6.40 37.54 18.77
N PHE A 346 -7.08 36.44 19.13
CA PHE A 346 -6.83 35.76 20.40
C PHE A 346 -5.43 35.13 20.41
N THR A 347 -4.64 35.45 21.43
CA THR A 347 -3.35 34.84 21.75
C THR A 347 -3.31 34.44 23.22
N THR A 348 -2.47 33.46 23.55
CA THR A 348 -2.18 33.13 24.94
C THR A 348 -1.35 34.24 25.58
N THR A 349 -1.58 34.49 26.87
CA THR A 349 -0.84 35.48 27.67
C THR A 349 0.45 34.92 28.27
N SER A 350 0.54 33.60 28.40
CA SER A 350 1.68 32.86 28.92
C SER A 350 1.78 31.48 28.26
N ARG A 351 2.93 30.81 28.44
CA ARG A 351 3.08 29.41 28.04
C ARG A 351 2.22 28.54 28.98
N MET A 352 1.34 27.74 28.40
CA MET A 352 0.39 26.87 29.11
C MET A 352 0.10 25.63 28.26
N ARG A 353 -0.60 24.64 28.81
CA ARG A 353 -0.85 23.37 28.11
C ARG A 353 -1.73 23.48 26.86
N ILE A 354 -2.55 24.53 26.79
CA ILE A 354 -3.44 24.76 25.66
C ILE A 354 -3.13 26.09 24.93
N PRO A 355 -3.41 26.21 23.62
CA PRO A 355 -3.92 25.16 22.72
C PRO A 355 -2.92 24.01 22.54
N ASN A 356 -3.44 22.80 22.41
CA ASN A 356 -2.66 21.59 22.16
C ASN A 356 -2.57 21.30 20.65
N CYS A 357 -1.56 20.52 20.30
CA CYS A 357 -1.32 19.99 18.97
C CYS A 357 -1.29 18.46 19.06
N VAL A 358 -1.83 17.80 18.04
CA VAL A 358 -1.82 16.34 17.95
C VAL A 358 -1.18 15.94 16.62
N ILE A 359 -0.19 15.06 16.69
CA ILE A 359 0.40 14.39 15.54
C ILE A 359 0.33 12.88 15.76
N THR A 360 0.43 12.10 14.69
CA THR A 360 0.60 10.64 14.81
C THR A 360 2.02 10.30 14.42
N ILE A 361 2.74 9.54 15.24
CA ILE A 361 4.07 9.02 14.95
C ILE A 361 3.97 7.49 14.96
N ASP A 362 4.30 6.84 13.83
CA ASP A 362 4.27 5.39 13.64
C ASP A 362 2.93 4.73 14.03
N GLY A 363 1.83 5.45 13.78
CA GLY A 363 0.46 4.99 14.06
C GLY A 363 -0.07 5.29 15.46
N GLU A 364 0.74 5.88 16.34
CA GLU A 364 0.35 6.23 17.71
C GLU A 364 0.14 7.75 17.86
N PRO A 365 -0.88 8.20 18.62
CA PRO A 365 -1.14 9.62 18.84
C PRO A 365 -0.17 10.22 19.87
N TYR A 366 0.39 11.38 19.51
CA TYR A 366 1.23 12.22 20.36
C TYR A 366 0.60 13.59 20.49
N GLU A 367 0.43 14.03 21.72
CA GLU A 367 -0.20 15.29 22.07
C GLU A 367 0.79 16.17 22.83
N PHE A 368 0.81 17.46 22.49
CA PHE A 368 1.70 18.42 23.13
C PHE A 368 1.16 19.85 23.05
N PRO A 369 1.44 20.70 24.05
CA PRO A 369 1.11 22.11 23.99
C PRO A 369 1.77 22.83 22.80
N GLN A 370 1.03 23.66 22.08
CA GLN A 370 1.57 24.50 21.00
C GLN A 370 2.70 25.41 21.50
N ALA A 371 2.71 25.74 22.80
CA ALA A 371 3.73 26.54 23.47
C ALA A 371 5.15 25.92 23.45
N TYR A 372 5.30 24.68 22.96
CA TYR A 372 6.61 24.03 22.76
C TYR A 372 7.17 24.15 21.35
N ILE A 373 6.37 24.61 20.38
CA ILE A 373 6.82 24.77 19.00
C ILE A 373 7.54 26.11 18.87
N GLU A 374 8.83 26.07 18.59
CA GLU A 374 9.64 27.25 18.29
C GLU A 374 9.79 27.45 16.77
N PRO A 375 10.12 28.66 16.28
CA PRO A 375 10.33 28.90 14.85
C PRO A 375 11.38 27.98 14.21
N GLU A 376 12.39 27.56 14.98
CA GLU A 376 13.44 26.62 14.54
C GLU A 376 12.97 25.17 14.43
N ASP A 377 11.82 24.83 15.00
CA ASP A 377 11.20 23.51 14.92
C ASP A 377 10.32 23.37 13.65
N LEU A 378 10.17 24.44 12.87
CA LEU A 378 9.31 24.51 11.68
C LEU A 378 10.12 24.64 10.38
N THR A 379 9.74 23.84 9.38
CA THR A 379 10.26 23.92 8.02
C THR A 379 9.14 24.33 7.07
N ILE A 380 9.33 25.42 6.31
CA ILE A 380 8.35 25.88 5.31
C ILE A 380 8.18 24.80 4.24
N ILE A 381 6.92 24.52 3.87
CA ILE A 381 6.56 23.61 2.80
C ILE A 381 6.37 24.43 1.52
N PRO A 382 7.29 24.33 0.54
CA PRO A 382 7.19 25.16 -0.67
C PRO A 382 5.90 24.85 -1.45
N GLY A 383 5.16 25.90 -1.81
CA GLY A 383 3.96 25.79 -2.63
C GLY A 383 2.68 25.34 -1.91
N LYS A 384 2.77 24.92 -0.63
CA LYS A 384 1.58 24.55 0.14
C LYS A 384 0.89 25.79 0.70
N THR A 385 -0.42 25.90 0.48
CA THR A 385 -1.23 27.05 0.92
C THR A 385 -2.25 26.65 2.00
N PRO A 386 -2.77 27.60 2.79
CA PRO A 386 -3.74 27.30 3.85
C PRO A 386 -5.04 26.69 3.33
N ASP A 387 -5.40 26.92 2.07
CA ASP A 387 -6.59 26.35 1.42
C ASP A 387 -6.46 24.83 1.17
N GLU A 388 -5.26 24.27 1.31
CA GLU A 388 -4.95 22.85 1.10
C GLU A 388 -4.90 22.03 2.40
N LEU A 389 -5.32 22.60 3.53
CA LEU A 389 -5.23 21.98 4.88
C LEU A 389 -6.49 21.26 5.36
#